data_AF-A0AAW2PKY9-F1
#
_entry.id   AF-A0AAW2PKY9-F1
#
_cell.length_a   1.000
_cell.length_b   1.000
_cell.length_c   1.000
_cell.angle_alpha   90.00
_cell.angle_beta   90.00
_cell.angle_gamma   90.00
#
_symmetry.space_group_name_H-M   'P 1'
#
loop_
_entity.id
_entity.type
_entity.pdbx_description
1 polymer ?
#
loop_
_entity_poly.entity_id
_entity_poly.type
_entity_poly.pdbx_seq_one_letter_code
_entity_poly.pdbx_strand_id
1 'polypeptide(L)'
;MLTEFLRIYSEEQEPNKYLYRDFPKYYRWFSSQKIWVKRRSTQKVIGRLYAVSPNEGKRFYLRVMLNHIKGPKSFDDLLTIDGVHYLTFKQAAEKRILLQEDNSIKECLVEARSFRMPSALRRLFATILLYCEPNGVRSLWEENYSYMIEDYPSTSSSSSLYILNKLLHDLNGILMQHKRSINEFDLPRITEGFEDLTNISSLIEHELSITISKTDFNAVQVLNDCGTGKTFLYKSFLANFRKDGLIMLAIATSSIAANLLPCGRTAHSKLKIPIKFEPLSICRVSKQLELSTLIERASAIIWDEAPMTNRKAFETVDRTFRDILGVDLPFGSKLMILGGDFRQVLPVVIGGTKSQIINASIVQSPLWSNVKLLHLSENMRAQNDEVFSDFLLHIGNGDEPTIECDMIRIPDSMAIPWEGEHSIEQLINFVFPELSFHAYDPEYIANRALLTPLNNDVNKLNEEVLTIFHGEEVTYYSFDSVADDVEGESSRK
;
A
#
# COMPACT_ATOMS: atom_id res chain seq x y z
N MET A 1 22.72 -22.67 42.95
CA MET A 1 23.20 -23.65 41.95
C MET A 1 24.17 -23.02 40.96
N LEU A 2 23.78 -22.05 40.13
CA LEU A 2 24.69 -21.44 39.14
C LEU A 2 25.85 -20.65 39.76
N THR A 3 25.57 -19.77 40.72
CA THR A 3 26.60 -18.98 41.41
C THR A 3 27.66 -19.84 42.09
N GLU A 4 27.22 -20.93 42.72
CA GLU A 4 28.09 -21.91 43.34
C GLU A 4 28.93 -22.70 42.33
N PHE A 5 28.38 -22.97 41.13
CA PHE A 5 29.13 -23.58 40.04
C PHE A 5 30.26 -22.67 39.56
N LEU A 6 30.00 -21.36 39.39
CA LEU A 6 31.04 -20.38 39.05
C LEU A 6 32.10 -20.30 40.16
N ARG A 7 31.67 -20.33 41.43
CA ARG A 7 32.55 -20.29 42.59
C ARG A 7 33.56 -21.44 42.61
N ILE A 8 33.10 -22.67 42.34
CA ILE A 8 33.98 -23.85 42.27
C ILE A 8 35.11 -23.64 41.25
N TYR A 9 34.82 -23.11 40.07
CA TYR A 9 35.84 -22.83 39.06
C TYR A 9 36.73 -21.61 39.36
N SER A 10 36.27 -20.70 40.23
CA SER A 10 37.08 -19.58 40.71
C SER A 10 38.04 -19.96 41.84
N GLU A 11 37.66 -20.91 42.71
CA GLU A 11 38.37 -21.26 43.95
C GLU A 11 39.16 -22.57 43.83
N GLU A 12 38.59 -23.60 43.20
CA GLU A 12 39.26 -24.88 42.97
C GLU A 12 40.00 -24.79 41.63
N GLN A 13 41.33 -24.97 41.62
CA GLN A 13 42.16 -25.06 40.41
C GLN A 13 41.86 -26.34 39.58
N GLU A 14 40.60 -26.79 39.53
CA GLU A 14 40.19 -27.85 38.61
C GLU A 14 40.31 -27.36 37.16
N PRO A 15 40.77 -28.19 36.21
CA PRO A 15 40.75 -27.83 34.80
C PRO A 15 39.30 -27.56 34.37
N ASN A 16 39.09 -26.56 33.49
CA ASN A 16 37.78 -26.14 32.95
C ASN A 16 37.08 -27.28 32.19
N LYS A 17 36.56 -28.26 32.93
CA LYS A 17 36.27 -29.59 32.42
C LYS A 17 34.81 -29.78 32.05
N TYR A 18 33.89 -29.13 32.77
CA TYR A 18 32.46 -29.42 32.66
C TYR A 18 31.67 -28.22 32.14
N LEU A 19 30.70 -28.52 31.27
CA LEU A 19 29.60 -27.61 30.96
C LEU A 19 28.61 -27.60 32.13
N TYR A 20 27.89 -26.50 32.31
CA TYR A 20 26.88 -26.42 33.37
C TYR A 20 25.81 -27.50 33.24
N ARG A 21 25.41 -27.88 32.01
CA ARG A 21 24.46 -28.97 31.74
C ARG A 21 24.95 -30.35 32.18
N ASP A 22 26.25 -30.55 32.17
CA ASP A 22 26.89 -31.83 32.50
C ASP A 22 27.27 -31.91 33.98
N PHE A 23 27.29 -30.77 34.69
CA PHE A 23 27.69 -30.69 36.08
C PHE A 23 26.90 -31.62 37.02
N PRO A 24 25.57 -31.77 36.89
CA PRO A 24 24.79 -32.68 37.73
C PRO A 24 25.13 -34.17 37.56
N LYS A 25 25.85 -34.55 36.48
CA LYS A 25 26.37 -35.91 36.27
C LYS A 25 27.49 -36.24 37.28
N TYR A 26 28.29 -35.25 37.65
CA TYR A 26 29.49 -35.41 38.47
C TYR A 26 29.30 -34.88 39.90
N TYR A 27 28.44 -33.89 40.09
CA TYR A 27 28.15 -33.27 41.37
C TYR A 27 26.67 -33.43 41.75
N ARG A 28 26.39 -33.52 43.04
CA ARG A 28 25.04 -33.47 43.60
C ARG A 28 24.84 -32.14 44.34
N TRP A 29 23.67 -31.56 44.19
CA TRP A 29 23.32 -30.35 44.94
C TRP A 29 22.95 -30.72 46.38
N PHE A 30 23.60 -30.08 47.35
CA PHE A 30 23.28 -30.23 48.77
C PHE A 30 22.50 -29.01 49.26
N SER A 31 21.17 -29.10 49.23
CA SER A 31 20.26 -27.96 49.41
C SER A 31 20.41 -27.22 50.74
N SER A 32 20.73 -27.94 51.83
CA SER A 32 20.85 -27.35 53.18
C SER A 32 22.04 -26.39 53.29
N GLN A 33 23.17 -26.70 52.64
CA GLN A 33 24.37 -25.85 52.63
C GLN A 33 24.49 -25.02 51.36
N LYS A 34 23.60 -25.21 50.38
CA LYS A 34 23.64 -24.58 49.05
C LYS A 34 24.97 -24.77 48.31
N ILE A 35 25.60 -25.94 48.48
CA ILE A 35 26.86 -26.30 47.83
C ILE A 35 26.70 -27.45 46.84
N TRP A 36 27.62 -27.55 45.88
CA TRP A 36 27.78 -28.74 45.05
C TRP A 36 28.79 -29.69 45.70
N VAL A 37 28.44 -30.98 45.77
CA VAL A 37 29.30 -32.02 46.36
C VAL A 37 29.58 -33.09 45.31
N LYS A 38 30.86 -33.47 45.15
CA LYS A 38 31.27 -34.51 44.20
C LYS A 38 30.57 -35.84 44.50
N ARG A 39 29.99 -36.45 43.48
CA ARG A 39 29.31 -37.74 43.61
C ARG A 39 30.33 -38.86 43.81
N ARG A 40 30.01 -39.80 44.69
CA ARG A 40 30.80 -41.03 44.94
C ARG A 40 30.28 -42.25 44.15
N SER A 41 29.14 -42.12 43.47
CA SER A 41 28.49 -43.19 42.69
C SER A 41 28.80 -43.07 41.20
N THR A 42 28.99 -44.20 40.52
CA THR A 42 29.24 -44.33 39.07
C THR A 42 27.95 -44.43 38.23
N GLN A 43 26.77 -44.33 38.85
CA GLN A 43 25.49 -44.39 38.11
C GLN A 43 25.32 -43.19 37.16
N LYS A 44 24.88 -43.46 35.93
CA LYS A 44 24.63 -42.45 34.89
C LYS A 44 23.38 -41.64 35.24
N VAL A 45 23.56 -40.42 35.74
CA VAL A 45 22.46 -39.48 36.07
C VAL A 45 22.31 -38.46 34.95
N ILE A 46 21.08 -38.16 34.52
CA ILE A 46 20.81 -37.08 33.56
C ILE A 46 20.43 -35.81 34.33
N GLY A 47 21.24 -34.75 34.19
CA GLY A 47 20.90 -33.43 34.70
C GLY A 47 19.85 -32.75 33.83
N ARG A 48 18.81 -32.18 34.43
CA ARG A 48 17.82 -31.34 33.73
C ARG A 48 18.12 -29.88 34.01
N LEU A 49 18.36 -29.09 32.97
CA LEU A 49 18.38 -27.64 33.06
C LEU A 49 16.95 -27.11 32.95
N TYR A 50 16.66 -26.01 33.64
CA TYR A 50 15.40 -25.29 33.44
C TYR A 50 15.26 -24.88 31.97
N ALA A 51 14.06 -25.08 31.42
CA ALA A 51 13.70 -24.53 30.13
C ALA A 51 13.62 -23.00 30.28
N VAL A 52 14.22 -22.28 29.33
CA VAL A 52 14.17 -20.82 29.28
C VAL A 52 13.76 -20.46 27.86
N SER A 53 12.69 -19.68 27.74
CA SER A 53 12.17 -19.21 26.45
C SER A 53 13.08 -18.11 25.88
N PRO A 54 13.20 -17.98 24.53
CA PRO A 54 13.85 -16.83 23.90
C PRO A 54 13.36 -15.47 24.45
N ASN A 55 12.06 -15.35 24.73
CA ASN A 55 11.43 -14.14 25.28
C ASN A 55 11.92 -13.76 26.69
N GLU A 56 12.68 -14.61 27.38
CA GLU A 56 13.29 -14.30 28.68
C GLU A 56 14.66 -13.59 28.55
N GLY A 57 15.02 -13.15 27.33
CA GLY A 57 16.12 -12.22 27.03
C GLY A 57 17.44 -12.60 27.69
N LYS A 58 17.89 -11.82 28.69
CA LYS A 58 19.16 -12.03 29.40
C LYS A 58 19.32 -13.47 29.93
N ARG A 59 18.25 -14.12 30.39
CA ARG A 59 18.29 -15.51 30.89
C ARG A 59 18.50 -16.53 29.78
N PHE A 60 17.91 -16.28 28.61
CA PHE A 60 18.06 -17.14 27.44
C PHE A 60 19.51 -17.15 26.96
N TYR A 61 20.09 -15.97 26.71
CA TYR A 61 21.48 -15.86 26.24
C TYR A 61 22.48 -16.40 27.25
N LEU A 62 22.25 -16.20 28.55
CA LEU A 62 23.06 -16.80 29.61
C LEU A 62 22.99 -18.33 29.57
N ARG A 63 21.80 -18.92 29.37
CA ARG A 63 21.64 -20.37 29.24
C ARG A 63 22.33 -20.93 28.00
N VAL A 64 22.24 -20.22 26.87
CA VAL A 64 22.95 -20.59 25.63
C VAL A 64 24.45 -20.65 25.90
N MET A 65 25.01 -19.63 26.54
CA MET A 65 26.44 -19.60 26.88
C MET A 65 26.87 -20.72 27.84
N LEU A 66 26.10 -20.98 28.90
CA LEU A 66 26.39 -22.05 29.87
C LEU A 66 26.30 -23.47 29.28
N ASN A 67 25.63 -23.63 28.12
CA ASN A 67 25.58 -24.88 27.37
C ASN A 67 26.80 -25.11 26.47
N HIS A 68 27.58 -24.09 26.18
CA HIS A 68 28.69 -24.15 25.23
C HIS A 68 30.06 -23.84 25.86
N ILE A 69 30.10 -23.16 27.01
CA ILE A 69 31.33 -22.74 27.68
C ILE A 69 31.61 -23.64 28.89
N LYS A 70 32.82 -24.21 28.94
CA LYS A 70 33.26 -25.08 30.04
C LYS A 70 33.96 -24.26 31.13
N GLY A 71 33.60 -24.52 32.38
CA GLY A 71 34.24 -23.93 33.56
C GLY A 71 34.37 -22.41 33.60
N PRO A 72 33.31 -21.62 33.30
CA PRO A 72 33.37 -20.17 33.48
C PRO A 72 33.58 -19.81 34.95
N LYS A 73 34.47 -18.86 35.22
CA LYS A 73 34.86 -18.46 36.60
C LYS A 73 33.98 -17.36 37.18
N SER A 74 33.39 -16.54 36.32
CA SER A 74 32.50 -15.45 36.71
C SER A 74 31.52 -15.11 35.58
N PHE A 75 30.57 -14.20 35.86
CA PHE A 75 29.73 -13.65 34.80
C PHE A 75 30.53 -12.78 33.82
N ASP A 76 31.59 -12.11 34.29
CA ASP A 76 32.49 -11.33 33.44
C ASP A 76 33.33 -12.22 32.52
N ASP A 77 33.71 -13.41 32.98
CA ASP A 77 34.39 -14.41 32.16
C ASP A 77 33.50 -14.90 31.01
N LEU A 78 32.18 -15.00 31.24
CA LEU A 78 31.22 -15.28 30.17
C LEU A 78 31.10 -14.12 29.16
N LEU A 79 31.24 -12.87 29.62
CA LEU A 79 31.20 -11.67 28.78
C LEU A 79 32.54 -11.34 28.12
N THR A 80 33.63 -12.02 28.46
CA THR A 80 34.96 -11.75 27.91
C THR A 80 35.31 -12.78 26.83
N ILE A 81 35.66 -12.31 25.64
CA ILE A 81 36.05 -13.14 24.49
C ILE A 81 37.34 -12.54 23.92
N ASP A 82 38.40 -13.33 23.85
CA ASP A 82 39.72 -12.91 23.34
C ASP A 82 40.25 -11.61 23.97
N GLY A 83 39.99 -11.41 25.27
CA GLY A 83 40.41 -10.23 26.03
C GLY A 83 39.50 -9.00 25.91
N VAL A 84 38.43 -9.06 25.11
CA VAL A 84 37.44 -7.98 24.95
C VAL A 84 36.20 -8.27 25.80
N HIS A 85 35.80 -7.31 26.64
CA HIS A 85 34.60 -7.39 27.47
C HIS A 85 33.38 -6.81 26.72
N TYR A 86 32.29 -7.57 26.67
CA TYR A 86 31.05 -7.17 26.02
C TYR A 86 29.99 -6.75 27.05
N LEU A 87 29.17 -5.76 26.70
CA LEU A 87 28.18 -5.17 27.62
C LEU A 87 27.01 -6.11 27.94
N THR A 88 26.68 -7.02 27.02
CA THR A 88 25.52 -7.91 27.17
C THR A 88 25.82 -9.36 26.80
N PHE A 89 25.09 -10.29 27.42
CA PHE A 89 25.18 -11.71 27.12
C PHE A 89 24.75 -12.06 25.68
N LYS A 90 23.92 -11.21 25.04
CA LYS A 90 23.53 -11.36 23.63
C LYS A 90 24.73 -11.12 22.71
N GLN A 91 25.40 -9.98 22.85
CA GLN A 91 26.59 -9.63 22.07
C GLN A 91 27.72 -10.67 22.22
N ALA A 92 27.94 -11.16 23.45
CA ALA A 92 28.93 -12.21 23.70
C ALA A 92 28.53 -13.55 23.02
N ALA A 93 27.24 -13.91 23.02
CA ALA A 93 26.76 -15.12 22.36
C ALA A 93 26.84 -15.02 20.82
N GLU A 94 26.52 -13.87 20.25
CA GLU A 94 26.67 -13.57 18.81
C GLU A 94 28.13 -13.68 18.37
N LYS A 95 29.06 -13.07 19.12
CA LYS A 95 30.49 -13.10 18.76
C LYS A 95 31.09 -14.51 18.81
N ARG A 96 30.57 -15.38 19.70
CA ARG A 96 30.95 -16.80 19.76
C ARG A 96 30.22 -17.68 18.74
N ILE A 97 29.38 -17.11 17.86
CA ILE A 97 28.59 -17.83 16.85
C ILE A 97 27.72 -18.92 17.50
N LEU A 98 27.12 -18.60 18.65
CA LEU A 98 26.28 -19.53 19.41
C LEU A 98 24.79 -19.38 19.11
N LEU A 99 24.41 -18.42 18.27
CA LEU A 99 23.04 -18.22 17.79
C LEU A 99 22.95 -18.75 16.35
N GLN A 100 21.88 -19.49 16.03
CA GLN A 100 21.61 -19.89 14.65
C GLN A 100 21.27 -18.64 13.84
N GLU A 101 21.79 -18.52 12.62
CA GLU A 101 21.34 -17.48 11.71
C GLU A 101 19.85 -17.70 11.38
N ASP A 102 19.07 -16.63 11.42
CA ASP A 102 17.64 -16.67 11.11
C ASP A 102 17.44 -16.76 9.58
N ASN A 103 17.86 -17.89 9.00
CA ASN A 103 17.82 -18.11 7.56
C ASN A 103 16.39 -17.97 7.00
N SER A 104 15.38 -18.34 7.79
CA SER A 104 13.97 -18.18 7.44
C SER A 104 13.52 -16.72 7.32
N ILE A 105 14.06 -15.81 8.15
CA ILE A 105 13.77 -14.37 8.06
C ILE A 105 14.41 -13.79 6.81
N LYS A 106 15.66 -14.19 6.52
CA LYS A 106 16.38 -13.77 5.31
C LYS A 106 15.66 -14.28 4.06
N GLU A 107 15.31 -15.55 4.00
CA GLU A 107 14.55 -16.16 2.88
C GLU A 107 13.20 -15.46 2.69
N CYS A 108 12.45 -15.19 3.76
CA CYS A 108 11.17 -14.47 3.70
C CYS A 108 11.32 -13.08 3.10
N LEU A 109 12.36 -12.33 3.50
CA LEU A 109 12.61 -10.99 2.95
C LEU A 109 13.10 -11.07 1.50
N VAL A 110 13.93 -12.04 1.13
CA VAL A 110 14.37 -12.28 -0.26
C VAL A 110 13.17 -12.60 -1.17
N GLU A 111 12.25 -13.45 -0.70
CA GLU A 111 11.01 -13.74 -1.40
C GLU A 111 10.20 -12.46 -1.58
N ALA A 112 9.92 -11.74 -0.48
CA ALA A 112 9.09 -10.55 -0.49
C ALA A 112 9.64 -9.43 -1.39
N ARG A 113 10.96 -9.25 -1.47
CA ARG A 113 11.59 -8.28 -2.39
C ARG A 113 11.24 -8.53 -3.86
N SER A 114 10.95 -9.78 -4.24
CA SER A 114 10.72 -10.15 -5.63
C SER A 114 9.31 -9.79 -6.14
N PHE A 115 8.34 -9.59 -5.25
CA PHE A 115 6.93 -9.40 -5.65
C PHE A 115 6.11 -8.40 -4.80
N ARG A 116 6.68 -7.84 -3.72
CA ARG A 116 5.97 -6.86 -2.88
C ARG A 116 6.39 -5.44 -3.22
N MET A 117 5.42 -4.53 -3.19
CA MET A 117 5.70 -3.09 -3.27
C MET A 117 6.49 -2.60 -2.04
N PRO A 118 7.35 -1.56 -2.16
CA PRO A 118 8.20 -1.07 -1.08
C PRO A 118 7.47 -0.74 0.23
N SER A 119 6.26 -0.16 0.16
CA SER A 119 5.43 0.11 1.36
C SER A 119 4.98 -1.17 2.09
N ALA A 120 4.72 -2.26 1.36
CA ALA A 120 4.41 -3.55 1.95
C ALA A 120 5.68 -4.20 2.54
N LEU A 121 6.83 -4.01 1.88
CA LEU A 121 8.12 -4.47 2.37
C LEU A 121 8.51 -3.79 3.69
N ARG A 122 8.29 -2.46 3.83
CA ARG A 122 8.47 -1.74 5.11
C ARG A 122 7.61 -2.30 6.24
N ARG A 123 6.33 -2.62 5.96
CA ARG A 123 5.44 -3.25 6.94
C ARG A 123 5.94 -4.62 7.36
N LEU A 124 6.35 -5.46 6.40
CA LEU A 124 6.93 -6.77 6.70
C LEU A 124 8.20 -6.64 7.55
N PHE A 125 9.09 -5.70 7.19
CA PHE A 125 10.30 -5.41 7.95
C PHE A 125 9.98 -5.00 9.40
N ALA A 126 9.04 -4.08 9.60
CA ALA A 126 8.60 -3.68 10.94
C ALA A 126 7.95 -4.84 11.73
N THR A 127 7.15 -5.68 11.08
CA THR A 127 6.57 -6.90 11.69
C THR A 127 7.66 -7.85 12.15
N ILE A 128 8.70 -8.08 11.33
CA ILE A 128 9.84 -8.91 11.70
C ILE A 128 10.55 -8.34 12.93
N LEU A 129 10.78 -7.02 12.98
CA LEU A 129 11.37 -6.37 14.16
C LEU A 129 10.50 -6.54 15.41
N LEU A 130 9.18 -6.44 15.29
CA LEU A 130 8.25 -6.51 16.42
C LEU A 130 8.10 -7.93 16.98
N TYR A 131 8.03 -8.93 16.11
CA TYR A 131 7.53 -10.27 16.46
C TYR A 131 8.53 -11.40 16.28
N CYS A 132 9.60 -11.20 15.49
CA CYS A 132 10.54 -12.27 15.15
C CYS A 132 11.89 -12.17 15.87
N GLU A 133 12.14 -11.10 16.63
CA GLU A 133 13.39 -10.83 17.36
C GLU A 133 14.67 -11.18 16.56
N PRO A 134 14.82 -10.65 15.33
CA PRO A 134 15.87 -11.09 14.42
C PRO A 134 17.29 -10.86 14.99
N ASN A 135 18.18 -11.81 14.73
CA ASN A 135 19.60 -11.65 14.96
C ASN A 135 20.21 -10.80 13.83
N GLY A 136 21.09 -9.85 14.17
CA GLY A 136 21.78 -9.03 13.16
C GLY A 136 20.87 -8.03 12.41
N VAL A 137 20.04 -7.28 13.14
CA VAL A 137 19.14 -6.23 12.60
C VAL A 137 19.87 -5.28 11.62
N ARG A 138 21.11 -4.91 11.93
CA ARG A 138 21.91 -4.04 11.07
C ARG A 138 22.19 -4.63 9.68
N SER A 139 22.53 -5.92 9.60
CA SER A 139 22.74 -6.63 8.32
C SER A 139 21.44 -6.70 7.54
N LEU A 140 20.34 -7.06 8.22
CA LEU A 140 19.02 -7.09 7.60
C LEU A 140 18.62 -5.71 7.05
N TRP A 141 18.91 -4.64 7.77
CA TRP A 141 18.70 -3.28 7.27
C TRP A 141 19.50 -3.01 5.99
N GLU A 142 20.82 -3.24 6.02
CA GLU A 142 21.72 -2.94 4.90
C GLU A 142 21.34 -3.71 3.63
N GLU A 143 20.92 -4.97 3.76
CA GLU A 143 20.48 -5.81 2.64
C GLU A 143 19.11 -5.42 2.06
N ASN A 144 18.24 -4.78 2.86
CA ASN A 144 16.87 -4.45 2.45
C ASN A 144 16.65 -2.96 2.15
N TYR A 145 17.59 -2.09 2.55
CA TYR A 145 17.44 -0.64 2.49
C TYR A 145 17.05 -0.15 1.09
N SER A 146 17.79 -0.55 0.06
CA SER A 146 17.58 -0.11 -1.32
C SER A 146 16.17 -0.46 -1.84
N TYR A 147 15.64 -1.62 -1.44
CA TYR A 147 14.33 -2.10 -1.85
C TYR A 147 13.18 -1.39 -1.13
N MET A 148 13.38 -0.98 0.13
CA MET A 148 12.37 -0.27 0.90
C MET A 148 12.15 1.18 0.46
N ILE A 149 13.04 1.73 -0.37
CA ILE A 149 13.01 3.13 -0.83
C ILE A 149 12.75 3.27 -2.33
N GLU A 150 12.48 2.19 -3.08
CA GLU A 150 12.34 2.26 -4.55
C GLU A 150 11.19 3.17 -5.01
N ASP A 151 10.15 3.33 -4.20
CA ASP A 151 9.02 4.24 -4.41
C ASP A 151 9.31 5.68 -3.94
N TYR A 152 10.49 5.97 -3.40
CA TYR A 152 10.87 7.33 -3.03
C TYR A 152 11.44 8.07 -4.25
N PRO A 153 11.08 9.35 -4.44
CA PRO A 153 11.51 10.12 -5.60
C PRO A 153 13.04 10.33 -5.60
N SER A 154 13.70 9.74 -6.59
CA SER A 154 15.13 9.91 -6.86
C SER A 154 15.34 11.17 -7.70
N THR A 155 15.28 12.35 -7.07
CA THR A 155 15.68 13.60 -7.74
C THR A 155 17.18 13.83 -7.57
N SER A 156 17.82 14.49 -8.53
CA SER A 156 19.21 14.95 -8.48
C SER A 156 19.53 15.91 -7.32
N SER A 157 18.50 16.37 -6.61
CA SER A 157 18.54 17.26 -5.43
C SER A 157 18.25 16.56 -4.10
N SER A 158 17.82 15.29 -4.09
CA SER A 158 17.52 14.56 -2.84
C SER A 158 18.81 14.12 -2.16
N SER A 159 19.13 14.68 -0.98
CA SER A 159 20.26 14.20 -0.19
C SER A 159 20.02 12.75 0.25
N SER A 160 21.03 11.90 0.16
CA SER A 160 20.98 10.52 0.67
C SER A 160 20.52 10.46 2.13
N LEU A 161 20.82 11.51 2.89
CA LEU A 161 20.41 11.72 4.27
C LEU A 161 18.90 11.96 4.43
N TYR A 162 18.24 12.63 3.48
CA TYR A 162 16.78 12.81 3.49
C TYR A 162 16.04 11.50 3.28
N ILE A 163 16.45 10.73 2.28
CA ILE A 163 15.86 9.42 1.97
C ILE A 163 15.98 8.48 3.17
N LEU A 164 17.17 8.47 3.80
CA LEU A 164 17.43 7.71 5.01
C LEU A 164 16.49 8.11 6.16
N ASN A 165 16.43 9.40 6.49
CA ASN A 165 15.59 9.89 7.60
C ASN A 165 14.10 9.66 7.34
N LYS A 166 13.64 9.79 6.10
CA LYS A 166 12.26 9.50 5.70
C LYS A 166 11.90 8.03 5.93
N LEU A 167 12.75 7.10 5.49
CA LEU A 167 12.53 5.67 5.72
C LEU A 167 12.48 5.32 7.21
N LEU A 168 13.39 5.89 8.01
CA LEU A 168 13.40 5.70 9.46
C LEU A 168 12.12 6.25 10.10
N HIS A 169 11.61 7.39 9.63
CA HIS A 169 10.35 7.97 10.11
C HIS A 169 9.15 7.08 9.76
N ASP A 170 9.06 6.60 8.52
CA ASP A 170 7.99 5.67 8.08
C ASP A 170 7.96 4.40 8.94
N LEU A 171 9.13 3.80 9.18
CA LEU A 171 9.25 2.61 10.03
C LEU A 171 8.88 2.92 11.48
N ASN A 172 9.35 4.05 12.02
CA ASN A 172 9.00 4.48 13.38
C ASN A 172 7.50 4.68 13.53
N GLY A 173 6.81 5.23 12.52
CA GLY A 173 5.35 5.36 12.50
C GLY A 173 4.63 4.03 12.63
N ILE A 174 5.13 2.96 11.99
CA ILE A 174 4.57 1.60 12.11
C ILE A 174 4.85 1.03 13.50
N LEU A 175 6.08 1.14 14.00
CA LEU A 175 6.49 0.62 15.31
C LEU A 175 5.73 1.31 16.47
N MET A 176 5.48 2.61 16.36
CA MET A 176 4.77 3.39 17.36
C MET A 176 3.30 2.97 17.53
N GLN A 177 2.67 2.39 16.49
CA GLN A 177 1.34 1.78 16.63
C GLN A 177 1.34 0.62 17.65
N HIS A 178 2.49 -0.01 17.84
CA HIS A 178 2.72 -1.08 18.82
C HIS A 178 3.47 -0.59 20.06
N LYS A 179 3.54 0.73 20.28
CA LYS A 179 4.22 1.38 21.43
C LYS A 179 5.71 1.01 21.54
N ARG A 180 6.37 0.77 20.40
CA ARG A 180 7.81 0.48 20.31
C ARG A 180 8.48 1.61 19.54
N SER A 181 9.66 2.03 19.96
CA SER A 181 10.44 3.06 19.28
C SER A 181 11.45 2.44 18.33
N ILE A 182 11.71 3.09 17.18
CA ILE A 182 12.78 2.68 16.27
C ILE A 182 14.16 2.69 16.94
N ASN A 183 14.34 3.52 17.97
CA ASN A 183 15.58 3.62 18.75
C ASN A 183 15.88 2.37 19.61
N GLU A 184 14.92 1.46 19.75
CA GLU A 184 15.10 0.18 20.46
C GLU A 184 15.83 -0.87 19.61
N PHE A 185 15.94 -0.65 18.29
CA PHE A 185 16.54 -1.57 17.34
C PHE A 185 17.89 -1.05 16.85
N ASP A 186 18.78 -1.96 16.42
CA ASP A 186 20.10 -1.62 15.88
C ASP A 186 20.01 -1.11 14.43
N LEU A 187 19.43 0.09 14.29
CA LEU A 187 19.17 0.80 13.04
C LEU A 187 19.91 2.16 13.02
N PRO A 188 20.13 2.77 11.83
CA PRO A 188 20.66 4.13 11.77
C PRO A 188 19.80 5.12 12.58
N ARG A 189 20.44 6.11 13.20
CA ARG A 189 19.73 7.14 13.97
C ARG A 189 19.23 8.25 13.06
N ILE A 190 18.06 8.77 13.39
CA ILE A 190 17.53 10.00 12.78
C ILE A 190 18.47 11.16 13.19
N THR A 191 18.93 11.93 12.22
CA THR A 191 19.88 13.04 12.46
C THR A 191 19.14 14.26 13.05
N GLU A 192 19.70 14.89 14.09
CA GLU A 192 19.14 16.10 14.72
C GLU A 192 19.06 17.27 13.72
N GLY A 193 17.91 17.97 13.68
CA GLY A 193 17.59 19.01 12.70
C GLY A 193 16.55 18.61 11.64
N PHE A 194 16.12 17.34 11.60
CA PHE A 194 15.01 16.89 10.74
C PHE A 194 13.61 17.19 11.31
N GLU A 195 13.51 17.59 12.58
CA GLU A 195 12.25 17.90 13.26
C GLU A 195 11.53 19.12 12.69
N ASP A 196 12.19 19.97 11.90
CA ASP A 196 11.55 21.10 11.20
C ASP A 196 11.02 20.73 9.80
N LEU A 197 11.47 19.61 9.22
CA LEU A 197 10.97 19.09 7.93
C LEU A 197 9.78 18.11 8.11
N THR A 198 9.57 17.58 9.32
CA THR A 198 8.48 16.66 9.68
C THR A 198 7.09 17.31 9.70
N ASN A 199 6.99 18.63 9.56
CA ASN A 199 5.70 19.32 9.52
C ASN A 199 5.00 19.28 8.15
N ILE A 200 5.61 18.62 7.16
CA ILE A 200 4.99 18.38 5.86
C ILE A 200 4.59 16.89 5.82
N SER A 201 3.29 16.61 5.96
CA SER A 201 2.73 15.25 5.83
C SER A 201 3.31 14.55 4.59
N SER A 202 3.59 13.25 4.72
CA SER A 202 4.02 12.39 3.62
C SER A 202 3.15 12.54 2.36
N LEU A 203 1.86 12.83 2.54
CA LEU A 203 0.91 13.12 1.48
C LEU A 203 1.21 14.42 0.75
N ILE A 204 1.59 15.47 1.48
CA ILE A 204 1.93 16.77 0.91
C ILE A 204 3.25 16.67 0.14
N GLU A 205 4.26 16.01 0.70
CA GLU A 205 5.53 15.78 -0.01
C GLU A 205 5.31 14.99 -1.29
N HIS A 206 4.47 13.95 -1.25
CA HIS A 206 4.12 13.18 -2.42
C HIS A 206 3.49 14.06 -3.50
N GLU A 207 2.53 14.94 -3.17
CA GLU A 207 1.93 15.87 -4.14
C GLU A 207 2.92 16.90 -4.71
N LEU A 208 3.90 17.34 -3.92
CA LEU A 208 4.90 18.31 -4.34
C LEU A 208 6.06 17.69 -5.12
N SER A 209 6.36 16.40 -4.90
CA SER A 209 7.49 15.69 -5.52
C SER A 209 7.28 15.27 -6.98
N ILE A 210 6.10 15.52 -7.55
CA ILE A 210 5.72 15.00 -8.86
C ILE A 210 6.44 15.79 -9.94
N THR A 211 7.32 15.12 -10.67
CA THR A 211 8.03 15.68 -11.82
C THR A 211 7.03 16.07 -12.90
N ILE A 212 7.03 17.36 -13.29
CA ILE A 212 6.19 17.88 -14.35
C ILE A 212 6.94 17.72 -15.67
N SER A 213 6.32 17.11 -16.66
CA SER A 213 6.92 17.01 -18.00
C SER A 213 6.95 18.39 -18.67
N LYS A 214 7.97 18.67 -19.48
CA LYS A 214 8.02 19.91 -20.28
C LYS A 214 6.81 20.05 -21.21
N THR A 215 6.24 18.91 -21.64
CA THR A 215 5.01 18.84 -22.42
C THR A 215 3.80 19.34 -21.65
N ASP A 216 3.63 18.95 -20.38
CA ASP A 216 2.52 19.44 -19.55
C ASP A 216 2.67 20.93 -19.19
N PHE A 217 3.91 21.43 -19.11
CA PHE A 217 4.19 22.84 -18.83
C PHE A 217 3.86 23.74 -20.02
N ASN A 218 4.24 23.32 -21.23
CA ASN A 218 3.96 24.06 -22.46
C ASN A 218 2.54 23.82 -22.97
N ALA A 219 1.82 22.84 -22.41
CA ALA A 219 0.46 22.47 -22.80
C ALA A 219 -0.48 23.67 -22.89
N VAL A 220 -0.38 24.63 -21.97
CA VAL A 220 -1.21 25.86 -21.95
C VAL A 220 -1.05 26.69 -23.23
N GLN A 221 0.16 26.70 -23.81
CA GLN A 221 0.48 27.44 -25.03
C GLN A 221 0.08 26.67 -26.30
N VAL A 222 -0.10 25.36 -26.19
CA VAL A 222 -0.44 24.44 -27.28
C VAL A 222 -1.88 23.92 -27.11
N LEU A 223 -2.68 24.47 -26.19
CA LEU A 223 -4.06 24.03 -25.90
C LEU A 223 -4.95 24.08 -27.15
N ASN A 224 -4.65 24.96 -28.10
CA ASN A 224 -5.37 25.08 -29.38
C ASN A 224 -4.74 24.23 -30.50
N ASP A 225 -3.48 23.80 -30.37
CA ASP A 225 -2.73 23.09 -31.42
C ASP A 225 -2.56 21.59 -31.13
N CYS A 226 -2.77 21.16 -29.88
CA CYS A 226 -2.62 19.78 -29.44
C CYS A 226 -3.99 19.14 -29.25
N GLY A 227 -4.36 18.26 -30.19
CA GLY A 227 -5.40 17.21 -30.21
C GLY A 227 -5.87 16.57 -28.89
N THR A 228 -6.18 17.31 -27.82
CA THR A 228 -6.24 16.74 -26.47
C THR A 228 -7.36 17.33 -25.61
N GLY A 229 -8.28 16.44 -25.20
CA GLY A 229 -9.51 16.79 -24.48
C GLY A 229 -9.32 17.12 -22.98
N LYS A 230 -10.39 16.92 -22.21
CA LYS A 230 -10.52 17.23 -20.77
C LYS A 230 -9.30 16.87 -19.91
N THR A 231 -8.79 15.65 -20.04
CA THR A 231 -7.67 15.14 -19.21
C THR A 231 -6.37 15.92 -19.41
N PHE A 232 -6.10 16.40 -20.63
CA PHE A 232 -4.90 17.20 -20.91
C PHE A 232 -5.01 18.60 -20.29
N LEU A 233 -6.20 19.19 -20.33
CA LEU A 233 -6.48 20.44 -19.63
C LEU A 233 -6.24 20.29 -18.11
N TYR A 234 -6.67 19.18 -17.52
CA TYR A 234 -6.41 18.90 -16.10
C TYR A 234 -4.92 18.78 -15.79
N LYS A 235 -4.15 18.08 -16.63
CA LYS A 235 -2.68 17.99 -16.50
C LYS A 235 -2.02 19.38 -16.59
N SER A 236 -2.50 20.23 -17.49
CA SER A 236 -2.03 21.61 -17.64
C SER A 236 -2.30 22.45 -16.38
N PHE A 237 -3.48 22.33 -15.79
CA PHE A 237 -3.79 23.00 -14.52
C PHE A 237 -2.91 22.50 -13.38
N LEU A 238 -2.75 21.18 -13.23
CA LEU A 238 -1.88 20.60 -12.22
C LEU A 238 -0.44 21.09 -12.36
N ALA A 239 0.07 21.18 -13.59
CA ALA A 239 1.40 21.69 -13.88
C ALA A 239 1.56 23.17 -13.49
N ASN A 240 0.60 24.02 -13.86
CA ASN A 240 0.63 25.45 -13.55
C ASN A 240 0.56 25.73 -12.04
N PHE A 241 -0.37 25.09 -11.32
CA PHE A 241 -0.47 25.28 -9.86
C PHE A 241 0.84 24.91 -9.16
N ARG A 242 1.49 23.82 -9.59
CA ARG A 242 2.77 23.40 -9.03
C ARG A 242 3.91 24.35 -9.35
N LYS A 243 3.94 24.98 -10.53
CA LYS A 243 4.93 26.01 -10.87
C LYS A 243 4.94 27.13 -9.83
N ASP A 244 3.76 27.49 -9.34
CA ASP A 244 3.57 28.54 -8.33
C ASP A 244 3.72 28.02 -6.89
N GLY A 245 4.14 26.76 -6.70
CA GLY A 245 4.28 26.13 -5.40
C GLY A 245 2.95 25.79 -4.70
N LEU A 246 1.83 25.85 -5.44
CA LEU A 246 0.50 25.55 -4.93
C LEU A 246 0.16 24.06 -5.09
N ILE A 247 -0.66 23.56 -4.19
CA ILE A 247 -1.14 22.18 -4.23
C ILE A 247 -2.53 22.14 -4.87
N MET A 248 -2.66 21.30 -5.88
CA MET A 248 -3.95 20.98 -6.50
C MET A 248 -4.17 19.47 -6.39
N LEU A 249 -5.29 19.06 -5.77
CA LEU A 249 -5.61 17.65 -5.60
C LEU A 249 -6.34 17.12 -6.83
N ALA A 250 -5.83 16.04 -7.41
CA ALA A 250 -6.49 15.31 -8.48
C ALA A 250 -7.28 14.12 -7.91
N ILE A 251 -8.60 14.13 -8.06
CA ILE A 251 -9.48 13.01 -7.72
C ILE A 251 -10.36 12.65 -8.92
N ALA A 252 -10.83 11.41 -8.95
CA ALA A 252 -11.81 10.96 -9.94
C ALA A 252 -12.86 10.03 -9.33
N THR A 253 -13.97 9.81 -10.03
CA THR A 253 -15.02 8.89 -9.55
C THR A 253 -14.62 7.42 -9.69
N SER A 254 -13.93 7.04 -10.79
CA SER A 254 -13.45 5.67 -11.05
C SER A 254 -11.92 5.56 -10.90
N SER A 255 -11.42 4.35 -10.65
CA SER A 255 -9.98 4.10 -10.53
C SER A 255 -9.25 4.29 -11.86
N ILE A 256 -9.88 3.91 -12.97
CA ILE A 256 -9.32 4.06 -14.32
C ILE A 256 -9.12 5.54 -14.64
N ALA A 257 -10.13 6.39 -14.40
CA ALA A 257 -10.01 7.83 -14.61
C ALA A 257 -8.96 8.46 -13.67
N ALA A 258 -8.91 8.00 -12.42
CA ALA A 258 -7.90 8.46 -11.46
C ALA A 258 -6.47 8.18 -11.95
N ASN A 259 -6.21 7.00 -12.51
CA ASN A 259 -4.88 6.62 -13.00
C ASN A 259 -4.37 7.48 -14.16
N LEU A 260 -5.27 8.15 -14.91
CA LEU A 260 -4.88 9.04 -16.01
C LEU A 260 -4.34 10.39 -15.51
N LEU A 261 -4.59 10.74 -14.24
CA LEU A 261 -4.17 11.99 -13.63
C LEU A 261 -2.89 11.77 -12.79
N PRO A 262 -1.92 12.70 -12.83
CA PRO A 262 -0.74 12.63 -11.97
C PRO A 262 -1.13 12.57 -10.49
N CYS A 263 -0.77 11.47 -9.81
CA CYS A 263 -1.16 11.17 -8.43
C CYS A 263 -2.67 11.12 -8.18
N GLY A 264 -3.45 10.94 -9.24
CA GLY A 264 -4.88 10.78 -9.15
C GLY A 264 -5.25 9.56 -8.31
N ARG A 265 -6.27 9.73 -7.48
CA ARG A 265 -6.89 8.64 -6.72
C ARG A 265 -8.40 8.78 -6.80
N THR A 266 -9.12 7.70 -6.51
CA THR A 266 -10.57 7.81 -6.42
C THR A 266 -10.96 8.76 -5.29
N ALA A 267 -12.00 9.58 -5.49
CA ALA A 267 -12.50 10.53 -4.49
C ALA A 267 -12.76 9.82 -3.15
N HIS A 268 -13.38 8.63 -3.22
CA HIS A 268 -13.62 7.78 -2.05
C HIS A 268 -12.34 7.41 -1.30
N SER A 269 -11.29 6.97 -2.01
CA SER A 269 -10.05 6.52 -1.36
C SER A 269 -9.19 7.68 -0.84
N LYS A 270 -9.15 8.81 -1.57
CA LYS A 270 -8.36 10.00 -1.22
C LYS A 270 -8.98 10.75 -0.05
N LEU A 271 -10.28 11.03 -0.12
CA LEU A 271 -10.99 11.85 0.87
C LEU A 271 -11.64 11.01 1.98
N LYS A 272 -11.61 9.68 1.90
CA LYS A 272 -12.26 8.76 2.86
C LYS A 272 -13.78 8.97 2.94
N ILE A 273 -14.40 9.15 1.77
CA ILE A 273 -15.86 9.26 1.64
C ILE A 273 -16.50 7.92 2.05
N PRO A 274 -17.51 7.91 2.93
CA PRO A 274 -18.20 6.68 3.31
C PRO A 274 -19.00 6.11 2.14
N ILE A 275 -19.09 4.77 2.05
CA ILE A 275 -19.88 4.08 1.01
C ILE A 275 -21.40 4.19 1.29
N LYS A 276 -21.77 4.17 2.58
CA LYS A 276 -23.16 4.36 3.03
C LYS A 276 -23.35 5.80 3.50
N PHE A 277 -24.34 6.48 2.95
CA PHE A 277 -24.61 7.89 3.23
C PHE A 277 -25.82 8.05 4.16
N GLU A 278 -25.58 8.72 5.29
CA GLU A 278 -26.59 9.28 6.17
C GLU A 278 -26.66 10.81 5.96
N PRO A 279 -27.78 11.48 6.31
CA PRO A 279 -27.98 12.91 6.05
C PRO A 279 -26.87 13.83 6.58
N LEU A 280 -26.21 13.41 7.67
CA LEU A 280 -25.12 14.16 8.32
C LEU A 280 -23.76 13.46 8.19
N SER A 281 -23.59 12.50 7.26
CA SER A 281 -22.31 11.80 7.07
C SER A 281 -21.16 12.75 6.74
N ILE A 282 -20.06 12.69 7.48
CA ILE A 282 -18.81 13.35 7.11
C ILE A 282 -17.83 12.31 6.58
N CYS A 283 -16.86 12.76 5.78
CA CYS A 283 -15.74 11.91 5.42
C CYS A 283 -14.96 11.50 6.68
N ARG A 284 -14.39 10.28 6.68
CA ARG A 284 -13.70 9.72 7.86
C ARG A 284 -12.29 10.31 8.03
N VAL A 285 -12.18 11.63 8.05
CA VAL A 285 -10.93 12.41 8.08
C VAL A 285 -10.49 12.74 9.51
N SER A 286 -11.42 12.79 10.48
CA SER A 286 -11.17 13.25 11.87
C SER A 286 -10.14 12.45 12.67
N LYS A 287 -9.63 11.33 12.14
CA LYS A 287 -8.56 10.53 12.75
C LYS A 287 -7.20 10.65 12.02
N GLN A 288 -7.11 11.42 10.94
CA GLN A 288 -5.91 11.54 10.11
C GLN A 288 -5.49 13.01 9.98
N LEU A 289 -4.64 13.49 10.90
CA LEU A 289 -4.06 14.84 10.88
C LEU A 289 -3.42 15.18 9.52
N GLU A 290 -2.81 14.17 8.88
CA GLU A 290 -2.17 14.31 7.58
C GLU A 290 -3.12 14.73 6.44
N LEU A 291 -4.33 14.15 6.40
CA LEU A 291 -5.29 14.44 5.32
C LEU A 291 -5.99 15.78 5.54
N SER A 292 -6.29 16.16 6.79
CA SER A 292 -6.81 17.50 7.09
C SER A 292 -5.80 18.58 6.71
N THR A 293 -4.52 18.42 7.08
CA THR A 293 -3.46 19.37 6.70
C THR A 293 -3.28 19.43 5.17
N LEU A 294 -3.42 18.31 4.46
CA LEU A 294 -3.39 18.31 2.99
C LEU A 294 -4.55 19.14 2.40
N ILE A 295 -5.77 18.97 2.91
CA ILE A 295 -6.96 19.72 2.47
C ILE A 295 -6.79 21.21 2.78
N GLU A 296 -6.27 21.55 3.95
CA GLU A 296 -5.95 22.93 4.34
C GLU A 296 -4.98 23.59 3.37
N ARG A 297 -3.89 22.90 2.99
CA ARG A 297 -2.87 23.43 2.08
C ARG A 297 -3.27 23.39 0.60
N ALA A 298 -4.20 22.52 0.20
CA ALA A 298 -4.69 22.46 -1.17
C ALA A 298 -5.38 23.77 -1.56
N SER A 299 -5.00 24.36 -2.68
CA SER A 299 -5.63 25.58 -3.22
C SER A 299 -6.82 25.26 -4.13
N ALA A 300 -6.77 24.13 -4.83
CA ALA A 300 -7.81 23.68 -5.74
C ALA A 300 -7.93 22.16 -5.76
N ILE A 301 -9.09 21.66 -6.20
CA ILE A 301 -9.38 20.24 -6.36
C ILE A 301 -10.00 20.03 -7.74
N ILE A 302 -9.40 19.13 -8.53
CA ILE A 302 -10.02 18.60 -9.75
C ILE A 302 -10.74 17.31 -9.40
N TRP A 303 -12.00 17.21 -9.79
CA TRP A 303 -12.80 15.99 -9.71
C TRP A 303 -13.23 15.54 -11.09
N ASP A 304 -12.54 14.54 -11.64
CA ASP A 304 -12.86 13.96 -12.94
C ASP A 304 -13.98 12.90 -12.85
N GLU A 305 -14.77 12.80 -13.91
CA GLU A 305 -16.02 12.03 -13.95
C GLU A 305 -17.00 12.36 -12.82
N ALA A 306 -17.06 13.63 -12.41
CA ALA A 306 -17.97 14.12 -11.37
C ALA A 306 -19.45 13.81 -11.64
N PRO A 307 -19.99 13.86 -12.89
CA PRO A 307 -21.39 13.51 -13.17
C PRO A 307 -21.80 12.10 -12.75
N MET A 308 -20.86 11.14 -12.73
CA MET A 308 -21.10 9.76 -12.28
C MET A 308 -21.22 9.63 -10.75
N THR A 309 -20.86 10.68 -10.00
CA THR A 309 -20.88 10.67 -8.54
C THR A 309 -22.30 10.87 -8.01
N ASN A 310 -22.66 10.12 -6.98
CA ASN A 310 -23.89 10.37 -6.24
C ASN A 310 -23.80 11.70 -5.48
N ARG A 311 -24.81 12.58 -5.59
CA ARG A 311 -24.84 13.89 -4.93
C ARG A 311 -24.59 13.83 -3.43
N LYS A 312 -24.96 12.74 -2.75
CA LYS A 312 -24.69 12.58 -1.32
C LYS A 312 -23.20 12.52 -1.01
N ALA A 313 -22.39 11.91 -1.88
CA ALA A 313 -20.94 11.92 -1.76
C ALA A 313 -20.39 13.34 -1.95
N PHE A 314 -20.89 14.05 -2.97
CA PHE A 314 -20.52 15.43 -3.26
C PHE A 314 -20.83 16.38 -2.09
N GLU A 315 -22.03 16.29 -1.52
CA GLU A 315 -22.48 17.04 -0.33
C GLU A 315 -21.71 16.64 0.94
N THR A 316 -21.29 15.39 1.06
CA THR A 316 -20.46 14.91 2.18
C THR A 316 -19.06 15.52 2.15
N VAL A 317 -18.45 15.63 0.96
CA VAL A 317 -17.16 16.29 0.77
C VAL A 317 -17.24 17.77 1.14
N ASP A 318 -18.28 18.46 0.67
CA ASP A 318 -18.53 19.86 1.02
C ASP A 318 -18.61 20.06 2.54
N ARG A 319 -19.46 19.29 3.23
CA ARG A 319 -19.59 19.38 4.70
C ARG A 319 -18.29 19.11 5.43
N THR A 320 -17.50 18.14 4.96
CA THR A 320 -16.16 17.88 5.52
C THR A 320 -15.20 19.04 5.30
N PHE A 321 -15.20 19.67 4.14
CA PHE A 321 -14.28 20.77 3.87
C PHE A 321 -14.62 22.00 4.70
N ARG A 322 -15.93 22.31 4.86
CA ARG A 322 -16.37 23.39 5.75
C ARG A 322 -15.95 23.16 7.20
N ASP A 323 -16.08 21.92 7.67
CA ASP A 323 -15.70 21.51 9.03
C ASP A 323 -14.18 21.65 9.27
N ILE A 324 -13.36 21.10 8.37
CA ILE A 324 -11.89 21.17 8.47
C ILE A 324 -11.40 22.62 8.39
N LEU A 325 -11.95 23.41 7.48
CA LEU A 325 -11.45 24.76 7.20
C LEU A 325 -12.06 25.83 8.11
N GLY A 326 -13.14 25.50 8.84
CA GLY A 326 -13.89 26.47 9.64
C GLY A 326 -14.56 27.57 8.81
N VAL A 327 -14.83 27.32 7.53
CA VAL A 327 -15.40 28.29 6.58
C VAL A 327 -16.75 27.80 6.08
N ASP A 328 -17.82 28.54 6.37
CA ASP A 328 -19.19 28.20 5.93
C ASP A 328 -19.51 28.73 4.52
N LEU A 329 -18.60 28.47 3.58
CA LEU A 329 -18.81 28.66 2.14
C LEU A 329 -18.71 27.28 1.46
N PRO A 330 -19.28 27.10 0.25
CA PRO A 330 -19.14 25.85 -0.48
C PRO A 330 -17.69 25.36 -0.52
N PHE A 331 -17.48 24.10 -0.12
CA PHE A 331 -16.19 23.43 -0.01
C PHE A 331 -15.16 24.19 0.84
N GLY A 332 -15.60 24.95 1.83
CA GLY A 332 -14.75 25.79 2.67
C GLY A 332 -13.91 26.80 1.85
N SER A 333 -14.50 27.35 0.78
CA SER A 333 -13.86 28.29 -0.15
C SER A 333 -12.73 27.71 -1.00
N LYS A 334 -12.61 26.38 -1.11
CA LYS A 334 -11.69 25.75 -2.06
C LYS A 334 -12.22 25.84 -3.48
N LEU A 335 -11.33 26.08 -4.45
CA LEU A 335 -11.69 26.03 -5.86
C LEU A 335 -11.94 24.59 -6.30
N MET A 336 -13.18 24.28 -6.69
CA MET A 336 -13.55 22.99 -7.24
C MET A 336 -13.65 23.06 -8.77
N ILE A 337 -12.90 22.20 -9.46
CA ILE A 337 -12.98 22.02 -10.91
C ILE A 337 -13.61 20.66 -11.17
N LEU A 338 -14.86 20.68 -11.64
CA LEU A 338 -15.62 19.46 -11.90
C LEU A 338 -15.50 19.08 -13.37
N GLY A 339 -14.99 17.90 -13.59
CA GLY A 339 -14.77 17.31 -14.90
C GLY A 339 -15.76 16.21 -15.21
N GLY A 340 -16.16 16.09 -16.48
CA GLY A 340 -16.94 14.94 -16.94
C GLY A 340 -17.80 15.25 -18.15
N ASP A 341 -18.74 14.38 -18.43
CA ASP A 341 -19.74 14.55 -19.48
C ASP A 341 -21.09 14.01 -18.99
N PHE A 342 -22.12 14.88 -18.98
CA PHE A 342 -23.47 14.48 -18.55
C PHE A 342 -24.19 13.58 -19.57
N ARG A 343 -23.64 13.44 -20.77
CA ARG A 343 -24.12 12.50 -21.79
C ARG A 343 -23.66 11.06 -21.51
N GLN A 344 -22.75 10.88 -20.55
CA GLN A 344 -22.28 9.56 -20.12
C GLN A 344 -23.17 8.98 -19.01
N VAL A 345 -22.67 7.97 -18.31
CA VAL A 345 -23.42 7.18 -17.34
C VAL A 345 -23.80 8.02 -16.11
N LEU A 346 -25.08 7.93 -15.71
CA LEU A 346 -25.59 8.54 -14.48
C LEU A 346 -25.07 7.82 -13.22
N PRO A 347 -25.21 8.41 -12.03
CA PRO A 347 -24.82 7.74 -10.79
C PRO A 347 -25.55 6.41 -10.61
N VAL A 348 -24.80 5.39 -10.19
CA VAL A 348 -25.35 4.05 -9.97
C VAL A 348 -26.20 4.04 -8.70
N VAL A 349 -27.48 3.67 -8.85
CA VAL A 349 -28.42 3.43 -7.73
C VAL A 349 -28.94 2.00 -7.87
N ILE A 350 -28.48 1.11 -6.99
CA ILE A 350 -28.84 -0.32 -7.03
C ILE A 350 -30.35 -0.49 -6.85
N GLY A 351 -31.01 -1.14 -7.81
CA GLY A 351 -32.47 -1.32 -7.82
C GLY A 351 -33.27 -0.02 -7.93
N GLY A 352 -32.62 1.09 -8.30
CA GLY A 352 -33.24 2.41 -8.36
C GLY A 352 -34.11 2.62 -9.60
N THR A 353 -35.22 3.33 -9.42
CA THR A 353 -36.03 3.87 -10.51
C THR A 353 -35.33 5.03 -11.22
N LYS A 354 -35.76 5.35 -12.45
CA LYS A 354 -35.26 6.52 -13.20
C LYS A 354 -35.30 7.82 -12.38
N SER A 355 -36.38 8.04 -11.62
CA SER A 355 -36.49 9.22 -10.75
C SER A 355 -35.48 9.22 -9.60
N GLN A 356 -35.18 8.05 -9.02
CA GLN A 356 -34.17 7.94 -7.95
C GLN A 356 -32.76 8.16 -8.49
N ILE A 357 -32.46 7.68 -9.69
CA ILE A 357 -31.17 7.92 -10.37
C ILE A 357 -31.00 9.41 -10.67
N ILE A 358 -32.02 10.07 -11.23
CA ILE A 358 -32.00 11.52 -11.45
C ILE A 358 -31.80 12.27 -10.13
N ASN A 359 -32.54 11.89 -9.08
CA ASN A 359 -32.39 12.50 -7.75
C ASN A 359 -30.98 12.30 -7.17
N ALA A 360 -30.28 11.21 -7.53
CA ALA A 360 -28.91 10.96 -7.10
C ALA A 360 -27.87 11.79 -7.88
N SER A 361 -28.23 12.44 -8.98
CA SER A 361 -27.32 13.26 -9.78
C SER A 361 -26.86 14.52 -9.05
N ILE A 362 -25.60 14.92 -9.26
CA ILE A 362 -25.01 16.13 -8.67
C ILE A 362 -25.78 17.41 -9.03
N VAL A 363 -26.49 17.43 -10.17
CA VAL A 363 -27.32 18.57 -10.59
C VAL A 363 -28.51 18.81 -9.67
N GLN A 364 -28.93 17.78 -8.91
CA GLN A 364 -29.98 17.87 -7.90
C GLN A 364 -29.44 18.29 -6.52
N SER A 365 -28.12 18.53 -6.41
CA SER A 365 -27.52 19.03 -5.17
C SER A 365 -27.79 20.54 -5.02
N PRO A 366 -28.05 21.05 -3.79
CA PRO A 366 -28.13 22.49 -3.54
C PRO A 366 -26.86 23.24 -3.96
N LEU A 367 -25.71 22.57 -3.91
CA LEU A 367 -24.41 23.11 -4.29
C LEU A 367 -24.32 23.45 -5.79
N TRP A 368 -25.14 22.81 -6.63
CA TRP A 368 -25.12 22.99 -8.09
C TRP A 368 -25.41 24.43 -8.50
N SER A 369 -26.20 25.17 -7.70
CA SER A 369 -26.49 26.59 -7.93
C SER A 369 -25.25 27.50 -7.95
N ASN A 370 -24.13 27.04 -7.39
CA ASN A 370 -22.85 27.76 -7.35
C ASN A 370 -21.90 27.35 -8.49
N VAL A 371 -22.29 26.42 -9.36
CA VAL A 371 -21.43 25.89 -10.41
C VAL A 371 -21.52 26.75 -11.66
N LYS A 372 -20.37 27.18 -12.17
CA LYS A 372 -20.24 27.82 -13.48
C LYS A 372 -19.91 26.77 -14.54
N LEU A 373 -20.73 26.70 -15.59
CA LEU A 373 -20.52 25.76 -16.69
C LEU A 373 -19.54 26.33 -17.72
N LEU A 374 -18.61 25.49 -18.15
CA LEU A 374 -17.67 25.75 -19.24
C LEU A 374 -17.75 24.57 -20.21
N HIS A 375 -17.84 24.85 -21.50
CA HIS A 375 -18.01 23.85 -22.55
C HIS A 375 -16.73 23.74 -23.38
N LEU A 376 -16.28 22.50 -23.60
CA LEU A 376 -15.30 22.17 -24.63
C LEU A 376 -16.08 21.59 -25.82
N SER A 377 -16.01 22.24 -26.97
CA SER A 377 -16.87 21.92 -28.12
C SER A 377 -16.17 21.10 -29.19
N GLU A 378 -14.84 21.11 -29.24
CA GLU A 378 -14.08 20.40 -30.27
C GLU A 378 -13.81 18.96 -29.87
N ASN A 379 -14.16 18.00 -30.74
CA ASN A 379 -13.89 16.59 -30.53
C ASN A 379 -12.45 16.25 -30.92
N MET A 380 -11.56 16.32 -29.93
CA MET A 380 -10.14 16.06 -30.16
C MET A 380 -9.79 14.59 -30.42
N ARG A 381 -10.70 13.63 -30.16
CA ARG A 381 -10.40 12.19 -30.23
C ARG A 381 -10.61 11.62 -31.62
N ALA A 382 -11.59 12.12 -32.36
CA ALA A 382 -11.96 11.65 -33.69
C ALA A 382 -11.66 12.69 -34.79
N GLN A 383 -10.71 13.61 -34.56
CA GLN A 383 -10.41 14.71 -35.51
C GLN A 383 -10.04 14.25 -36.92
N ASN A 384 -9.47 13.04 -37.05
CA ASN A 384 -9.07 12.49 -38.34
C ASN A 384 -10.23 11.81 -39.10
N ASP A 385 -11.41 11.70 -38.49
CA ASP A 385 -12.62 11.11 -39.06
C ASP A 385 -13.82 12.00 -38.74
N GLU A 386 -14.00 13.02 -39.57
CA GLU A 386 -15.05 14.04 -39.41
C GLU A 386 -16.45 13.41 -39.39
N VAL A 387 -16.70 12.42 -40.25
CA VAL A 387 -17.99 11.73 -40.34
C VAL A 387 -18.31 10.97 -39.05
N PHE A 388 -17.35 10.23 -38.52
CA PHE A 388 -17.52 9.53 -37.24
C PHE A 388 -17.63 10.51 -36.07
N SER A 389 -16.84 11.58 -36.07
CA SER A 389 -16.88 12.62 -35.04
C SER A 389 -18.27 13.29 -34.96
N ASP A 390 -18.84 13.67 -36.10
CA ASP A 390 -20.17 14.28 -36.18
C ASP A 390 -21.27 13.32 -35.74
N PHE A 391 -21.19 12.06 -36.18
CA PHE A 391 -22.12 11.00 -35.74
C PHE A 391 -22.10 10.82 -34.22
N LEU A 392 -20.92 10.77 -33.59
CA LEU A 392 -20.79 10.69 -32.13
C LEU A 392 -21.39 11.91 -31.42
N LEU A 393 -21.24 13.11 -31.98
CA LEU A 393 -21.82 14.32 -31.43
C LEU A 393 -23.35 14.33 -31.53
N HIS A 394 -23.92 13.91 -32.66
CA HIS A 394 -25.37 13.78 -32.83
C HIS A 394 -25.98 12.78 -31.83
N ILE A 395 -25.36 11.61 -31.67
CA ILE A 395 -25.79 10.62 -30.66
C ILE A 395 -25.73 11.24 -29.26
N GLY A 396 -24.60 11.85 -28.91
CA GLY A 396 -24.39 12.40 -27.57
C GLY A 396 -25.38 13.52 -27.23
N ASN A 397 -25.72 14.36 -28.21
CA ASN A 397 -26.67 15.47 -28.01
C ASN A 397 -28.13 15.02 -28.06
N GLY A 398 -28.40 13.78 -28.51
CA GLY A 398 -29.76 13.28 -28.73
C GLY A 398 -30.41 13.81 -30.01
N ASP A 399 -29.60 14.26 -30.97
CA ASP A 399 -30.04 14.79 -32.27
C ASP A 399 -30.17 13.67 -33.32
N GLU A 400 -29.53 12.52 -33.09
CA GLU A 400 -29.55 11.38 -34.01
C GLU A 400 -30.96 10.76 -34.10
N PRO A 401 -31.51 10.53 -35.31
CA PRO A 401 -32.85 9.98 -35.47
C PRO A 401 -32.99 8.61 -34.81
N THR A 402 -33.98 8.50 -33.92
CA THR A 402 -34.33 7.22 -33.31
C THR A 402 -35.26 6.42 -34.24
N ILE A 403 -35.11 5.10 -34.19
CA ILE A 403 -36.07 4.15 -34.74
C ILE A 403 -37.08 3.75 -33.64
N GLU A 404 -37.59 2.52 -33.65
CA GLU A 404 -38.54 2.03 -32.65
C GLU A 404 -37.92 1.99 -31.24
N CYS A 405 -38.72 2.36 -30.22
CA CYS A 405 -38.35 2.30 -28.80
C CYS A 405 -37.09 3.10 -28.40
N ASP A 406 -36.91 4.31 -28.93
CA ASP A 406 -35.76 5.20 -28.65
C ASP A 406 -34.39 4.59 -29.05
N MET A 407 -34.38 3.56 -29.89
CA MET A 407 -33.16 2.91 -30.38
C MET A 407 -32.53 3.73 -31.51
N ILE A 408 -31.21 3.66 -31.67
CA ILE A 408 -30.47 4.32 -32.75
C ILE A 408 -30.01 3.24 -33.75
N ARG A 409 -30.13 3.51 -35.05
CA ARG A 409 -29.61 2.61 -36.08
C ARG A 409 -28.11 2.85 -36.26
N ILE A 410 -27.31 1.84 -35.90
CA ILE A 410 -25.87 1.86 -36.17
C ILE A 410 -25.64 1.64 -37.68
N PRO A 411 -24.70 2.38 -38.32
CA PRO A 411 -24.35 2.17 -39.72
C PRO A 411 -23.90 0.72 -39.98
N ASP A 412 -24.33 0.15 -41.12
CA ASP A 412 -24.02 -1.24 -41.47
C ASP A 412 -22.50 -1.49 -41.55
N SER A 413 -21.69 -0.47 -41.83
CA SER A 413 -20.22 -0.55 -41.85
C SER A 413 -19.58 -0.67 -40.45
N MET A 414 -20.33 -0.41 -39.39
CA MET A 414 -19.87 -0.48 -37.99
C MET A 414 -20.46 -1.69 -37.24
N ALA A 415 -21.27 -2.51 -37.91
CA ALA A 415 -22.01 -3.60 -37.29
C ALA A 415 -21.64 -4.96 -37.90
N ILE A 416 -21.52 -5.97 -37.04
CA ILE A 416 -21.48 -7.38 -37.45
C ILE A 416 -22.91 -7.93 -37.27
N PRO A 417 -23.58 -8.41 -38.33
CA PRO A 417 -24.90 -9.01 -38.21
C PRO A 417 -24.90 -10.22 -37.27
N TRP A 418 -25.94 -10.34 -36.46
CA TRP A 418 -26.12 -11.50 -35.61
C TRP A 418 -26.68 -12.68 -36.42
N GLU A 419 -25.85 -13.70 -36.62
CA GLU A 419 -26.16 -14.94 -37.32
C GLU A 419 -26.08 -16.17 -36.39
N GLY A 420 -25.72 -15.96 -35.12
CA GLY A 420 -25.53 -16.99 -34.10
C GLY A 420 -24.20 -16.82 -33.37
N GLU A 421 -23.77 -17.84 -32.61
CA GLU A 421 -22.52 -17.79 -31.84
C GLU A 421 -21.28 -17.53 -32.71
N HIS A 422 -21.29 -17.94 -33.98
CA HIS A 422 -20.21 -17.63 -34.92
C HIS A 422 -20.00 -16.11 -35.13
N SER A 423 -21.02 -15.28 -34.95
CA SER A 423 -20.86 -13.81 -34.98
C SER A 423 -19.96 -13.30 -33.85
N ILE A 424 -19.90 -14.02 -32.72
CA ILE A 424 -18.99 -13.70 -31.60
C ILE A 424 -17.55 -14.01 -31.99
N GLU A 425 -17.30 -15.18 -32.61
CA GLU A 425 -15.98 -15.53 -33.14
C GLU A 425 -15.50 -14.51 -34.18
N GLN A 426 -16.40 -14.06 -35.07
CA GLN A 426 -16.11 -13.00 -36.04
C GLN A 426 -15.74 -11.68 -35.35
N LEU A 427 -16.46 -11.28 -34.31
CA LEU A 427 -16.16 -10.09 -33.52
C LEU A 427 -14.80 -10.20 -32.82
N ILE A 428 -14.52 -11.34 -32.19
CA ILE A 428 -13.23 -11.59 -31.52
C ILE A 428 -12.10 -11.51 -32.54
N ASN A 429 -12.22 -12.16 -33.71
CA ASN A 429 -11.20 -12.13 -34.75
C ASN A 429 -11.05 -10.74 -35.41
N PHE A 430 -12.13 -9.96 -35.49
CA PHE A 430 -12.05 -8.58 -35.97
C PHE A 430 -11.23 -7.69 -35.03
N VAL A 431 -11.43 -7.82 -33.70
CA VAL A 431 -10.71 -7.03 -32.70
C VAL A 431 -9.29 -7.57 -32.48
N PHE A 432 -9.15 -8.90 -32.42
CA PHE A 432 -7.91 -9.63 -32.16
C PHE A 432 -7.55 -10.57 -33.32
N PRO A 433 -7.16 -10.03 -34.49
CA PRO A 433 -6.75 -10.84 -35.63
C PRO A 433 -5.49 -11.65 -35.30
N GLU A 434 -5.51 -12.96 -35.57
CA GLU A 434 -4.36 -13.85 -35.36
C GLU A 434 -3.84 -13.87 -33.90
N LEU A 435 -4.76 -13.78 -32.93
CA LEU A 435 -4.44 -13.70 -31.50
C LEU A 435 -3.46 -14.77 -31.00
N SER A 436 -3.51 -16.00 -31.54
CA SER A 436 -2.60 -17.09 -31.17
C SER A 436 -1.13 -16.77 -31.42
N PHE A 437 -0.81 -15.98 -32.44
CA PHE A 437 0.56 -15.54 -32.77
C PHE A 437 0.99 -14.31 -31.95
N HIS A 438 0.03 -13.48 -31.55
CA HIS A 438 0.27 -12.24 -30.80
C HIS A 438 -0.01 -12.35 -29.30
N ALA A 439 -0.34 -13.54 -28.80
CA ALA A 439 -0.71 -13.80 -27.41
C ALA A 439 0.31 -13.28 -26.38
N TYR A 440 1.58 -13.25 -26.76
CA TYR A 440 2.70 -12.81 -25.92
C TYR A 440 3.24 -11.43 -26.28
N ASP A 441 2.58 -10.70 -27.19
CA ASP A 441 2.95 -9.34 -27.57
C ASP A 441 2.17 -8.32 -26.71
N PRO A 442 2.82 -7.66 -25.73
CA PRO A 442 2.13 -6.74 -24.84
C PRO A 442 1.58 -5.51 -25.56
N GLU A 443 2.25 -5.04 -26.62
CA GLU A 443 1.83 -3.85 -27.37
C GLU A 443 0.61 -4.16 -28.23
N TYR A 444 0.56 -5.35 -28.82
CA TYR A 444 -0.61 -5.81 -29.56
C TYR A 444 -1.85 -5.88 -28.66
N ILE A 445 -1.72 -6.51 -27.49
CA ILE A 445 -2.84 -6.73 -26.56
C ILE A 445 -3.32 -5.42 -25.94
N ALA A 446 -2.40 -4.55 -25.50
CA ALA A 446 -2.74 -3.33 -24.78
C ALA A 446 -3.58 -2.33 -25.60
N ASN A 447 -3.52 -2.40 -26.93
CA ASN A 447 -4.21 -1.47 -27.83
C ASN A 447 -5.60 -1.96 -28.29
N ARG A 448 -6.12 -3.05 -27.72
CA ARG A 448 -7.38 -3.68 -28.14
C ARG A 448 -8.28 -3.97 -26.95
N ALA A 449 -9.58 -3.82 -27.13
CA ALA A 449 -10.56 -4.08 -26.08
C ALA A 449 -11.91 -4.48 -26.67
N LEU A 450 -12.58 -5.43 -25.99
CA LEU A 450 -13.99 -5.72 -26.17
C LEU A 450 -14.77 -5.10 -25.00
N LEU A 451 -15.86 -4.41 -25.29
CA LEU A 451 -16.71 -3.78 -24.30
C LEU A 451 -18.12 -4.35 -24.44
N THR A 452 -18.72 -4.77 -23.32
CA THR A 452 -20.11 -5.23 -23.29
C THR A 452 -20.88 -4.52 -22.17
N PRO A 453 -22.22 -4.43 -22.27
CA PRO A 453 -23.03 -3.74 -21.27
C PRO A 453 -23.10 -4.46 -19.92
N LEU A 454 -22.93 -5.79 -19.88
CA LEU A 454 -23.13 -6.61 -18.70
C LEU A 454 -21.88 -7.42 -18.35
N ASN A 455 -21.56 -7.48 -17.07
CA ASN A 455 -20.42 -8.28 -16.57
C ASN A 455 -20.54 -9.77 -16.92
N ASN A 456 -21.76 -10.31 -17.01
CA ASN A 456 -21.96 -11.70 -17.43
C ASN A 456 -21.46 -11.93 -18.86
N ASP A 457 -21.65 -10.97 -19.77
CA ASP A 457 -21.19 -11.07 -21.14
C ASP A 457 -19.68 -10.79 -21.23
N VAL A 458 -19.15 -9.89 -20.40
CA VAL A 458 -17.69 -9.73 -20.22
C VAL A 458 -17.05 -11.07 -19.84
N ASN A 459 -17.62 -11.78 -18.86
CA ASN A 459 -17.06 -13.04 -18.39
C ASN A 459 -17.09 -14.11 -19.49
N LYS A 460 -18.21 -14.25 -20.21
CA LYS A 460 -18.32 -15.20 -21.34
C LYS A 460 -17.29 -14.92 -22.43
N LEU A 461 -17.17 -13.67 -22.87
CA LEU A 461 -16.19 -13.30 -23.90
C LEU A 461 -14.75 -13.50 -23.42
N ASN A 462 -14.46 -13.19 -22.16
CA ASN A 462 -13.14 -13.45 -21.59
C ASN A 462 -12.84 -14.94 -21.57
N GLU A 463 -13.79 -15.80 -21.19
CA GLU A 463 -13.63 -17.26 -21.23
C GLU A 463 -13.33 -17.74 -22.66
N GLU A 464 -14.09 -17.29 -23.66
CA GLU A 464 -13.86 -17.64 -25.07
C GLU A 464 -12.47 -17.17 -25.55
N VAL A 465 -12.10 -15.93 -25.28
CA VAL A 465 -10.81 -15.37 -25.65
C VAL A 465 -9.65 -16.10 -24.95
N LEU A 466 -9.82 -16.48 -23.69
CA LEU A 466 -8.80 -17.23 -22.94
C LEU A 466 -8.52 -18.61 -23.55
N THR A 467 -9.51 -19.27 -24.16
CA THR A 467 -9.29 -20.57 -24.84
C THR A 467 -8.34 -20.49 -26.04
N ILE A 468 -8.12 -19.30 -26.59
CA ILE A 468 -7.24 -19.07 -27.74
C ILE A 468 -5.75 -19.01 -27.31
N PHE A 469 -5.48 -18.66 -26.05
CA PHE A 469 -4.11 -18.56 -25.54
C PHE A 469 -3.49 -19.96 -25.36
N HIS A 470 -2.27 -20.14 -25.87
CA HIS A 470 -1.52 -21.37 -25.67
C HIS A 470 -0.73 -21.30 -24.35
N GLY A 471 -1.02 -22.16 -23.38
CA GLY A 471 -0.29 -22.21 -22.10
C GLY A 471 -0.93 -23.15 -21.08
N GLU A 472 -0.29 -23.29 -19.91
CA GLU A 472 -0.88 -23.98 -18.77
C GLU A 472 -1.85 -23.06 -18.03
N GLU A 473 -3.09 -23.54 -17.81
CA GLU A 473 -4.07 -22.83 -17.01
C GLU A 473 -3.74 -22.93 -15.51
N VAL A 474 -3.77 -21.80 -14.81
CA VAL A 474 -3.59 -21.76 -13.35
C VAL A 474 -4.81 -21.09 -12.72
N THR A 475 -5.55 -21.86 -11.92
CA THR A 475 -6.72 -21.36 -11.19
C THR A 475 -6.32 -20.83 -9.81
N TYR A 476 -6.67 -19.57 -9.52
CA TYR A 476 -6.47 -18.96 -8.20
C TYR A 476 -7.82 -18.91 -7.46
N TYR A 477 -7.94 -19.67 -6.37
CA TYR A 477 -9.15 -19.70 -5.55
C TYR A 477 -9.16 -18.56 -4.52
N SER A 478 -10.30 -17.88 -4.38
CA SER A 478 -10.52 -16.91 -3.29
C SER A 478 -10.87 -17.65 -1.99
N PHE A 479 -10.54 -17.02 -0.86
CA PHE A 479 -11.05 -17.40 0.45
C PHE A 479 -12.14 -16.40 0.84
N ASP A 480 -13.40 -16.84 0.80
CA ASP A 480 -14.55 -15.94 0.94
C ASP A 480 -14.98 -15.71 2.41
N SER A 481 -14.38 -16.44 3.36
CA SER A 481 -14.69 -16.36 4.79
C SER A 481 -13.43 -16.40 5.65
N VAL A 482 -13.39 -15.57 6.70
CA VAL A 482 -12.40 -15.65 7.78
C VAL A 482 -13.00 -16.50 8.91
N ALA A 483 -12.20 -17.37 9.54
CA ALA A 483 -12.68 -18.32 10.55
C ALA A 483 -13.37 -17.69 11.78
N ASP A 484 -13.22 -16.37 12.00
CA ASP A 484 -13.74 -15.67 13.17
C ASP A 484 -15.19 -15.16 13.03
N ASP A 485 -15.82 -15.25 11.84
CA ASP A 485 -17.21 -14.77 11.64
C ASP A 485 -18.29 -15.70 12.23
N VAL A 486 -17.91 -16.87 12.76
CA VAL A 486 -18.87 -17.87 13.29
C VAL A 486 -19.09 -17.72 14.80
N GLU A 487 -18.25 -16.99 15.54
CA GLU A 487 -18.39 -16.85 17.02
C GLU A 487 -19.18 -15.60 17.48
N GLY A 488 -19.64 -14.75 16.56
CA GLY A 488 -20.30 -13.48 16.89
C GLY A 488 -21.81 -13.49 17.16
N GLU A 489 -22.55 -14.52 16.75
CA GLU A 489 -24.04 -14.50 16.81
C GLU A 489 -24.69 -15.43 17.86
N SER A 490 -23.92 -16.15 18.68
CA SER A 490 -24.50 -17.14 19.62
C SER A 490 -24.58 -16.71 21.10
N SER A 491 -24.39 -15.42 21.44
CA SER A 491 -24.51 -14.97 22.84
C SER A 491 -25.04 -13.54 23.03
N ARG A 492 -26.32 -13.34 22.69
CA ARG A 492 -27.19 -12.35 23.37
C ARG A 492 -28.59 -12.93 23.59
N LYS A 493 -28.76 -13.62 24.73
CA LYS A 493 -29.98 -13.56 25.54
C LYS A 493 -29.64 -12.85 26.83
#